data_AF-A0A5N5CYB8-F1
#
_entry.id   AF-A0A5N5CYB8-F1
#
_cell.length_a   1.000
_cell.length_b   1.000
_cell.length_c   1.000
_cell.angle_alpha   90.00
_cell.angle_beta   90.00
_cell.angle_gamma   90.00
#
_symmetry.space_group_name_H-M   'P 1'
#
loop_
_entity.id
_entity.type
_entity.pdbx_description
1 polymer ?
#
loop_
_entity_poly.entity_id
_entity_poly.type
_entity_poly.pdbx_seq_one_letter_code
_entity_poly.pdbx_strand_id
1 'polypeptide(L)'
;MAPQTRPTASTLITALLLALSAVLGAQAACYYPNGIDRNAEEESDPYRPCTSTDSSSSLSSTSNETEEEASMCCRTRDWDDCRSDGLCQVNNITWRESCTDKTWKAKGCVKLCVDGSLANKDVPVMQCADESWCCADDGSNPADCCSRGQGKWIDDEKQVVTTRPTGLVAVSTVAVAESKPFTTGATSQERFGI
;
A
#
# COMPACT_ATOMS: atom_id res chain seq x y z
N MET A 1 6.42 -37.28 -54.64
CA MET A 1 7.53 -36.32 -54.52
C MET A 1 6.95 -34.92 -54.65
N ALA A 2 6.83 -34.18 -53.55
CA ALA A 2 6.30 -32.82 -53.56
C ALA A 2 7.46 -31.81 -53.52
N PRO A 3 7.38 -30.70 -54.28
CA PRO A 3 8.45 -29.70 -54.32
C PRO A 3 8.43 -28.84 -53.05
N GLN A 4 9.58 -28.76 -52.37
CA GLN A 4 9.79 -27.83 -51.27
C GLN A 4 10.14 -26.45 -51.81
N THR A 5 9.26 -25.48 -51.60
CA THR A 5 9.50 -24.07 -51.90
C THR A 5 10.28 -23.42 -50.76
N ARG A 6 11.49 -22.94 -51.06
CA ARG A 6 12.32 -22.18 -50.12
C ARG A 6 11.81 -20.73 -50.02
N PRO A 7 11.55 -20.21 -48.80
CA PRO A 7 11.19 -18.80 -48.63
C PRO A 7 12.37 -17.91 -49.01
N THR A 8 12.09 -16.80 -49.69
CA THR A 8 13.08 -15.80 -50.11
C THR A 8 13.40 -14.86 -48.95
N ALA A 9 14.63 -14.31 -48.92
CA ALA A 9 15.11 -13.43 -47.84
C ALA A 9 14.20 -12.19 -47.60
N SER A 10 13.45 -11.77 -48.61
CA SER A 10 12.50 -10.65 -48.53
C SER A 10 11.29 -10.95 -47.64
N THR A 11 10.89 -12.21 -47.47
CA THR A 11 9.74 -12.60 -46.62
C THR A 11 10.12 -12.67 -45.14
N LEU A 12 11.41 -12.87 -44.83
CA LEU A 12 11.93 -12.91 -43.46
C LEU A 12 12.04 -11.51 -42.83
N ILE A 13 12.31 -10.47 -43.64
CA ILE A 13 12.45 -9.10 -43.16
C ILE A 13 11.09 -8.49 -42.77
N THR A 14 10.03 -8.79 -43.52
CA THR A 14 8.67 -8.31 -43.21
C THR A 14 8.12 -8.95 -41.93
N ALA A 15 8.45 -10.22 -41.66
CA ALA A 15 8.04 -10.89 -40.43
C ALA A 15 8.74 -10.32 -39.17
N LEU A 16 9.99 -9.86 -39.31
CA LEU A 16 10.75 -9.29 -38.19
C LEU A 16 10.29 -7.87 -37.81
N LEU A 17 9.81 -7.08 -38.77
CA LEU A 17 9.27 -5.73 -38.54
C LEU A 17 7.83 -5.73 -37.95
N LEU A 18 7.07 -6.81 -38.17
CA LEU A 18 5.75 -6.99 -37.54
C LEU A 18 5.82 -7.50 -36.09
N ALA A 19 6.94 -8.09 -35.67
CA ALA A 19 7.14 -8.55 -34.29
C ALA A 19 7.60 -7.44 -33.32
N LEU A 20 8.01 -6.27 -33.82
CA LEU A 20 8.49 -5.15 -33.00
C LEU A 20 7.41 -4.11 -32.64
N SER A 21 6.19 -4.30 -33.14
CA SER A 21 5.10 -3.31 -33.06
C SER A 21 3.98 -3.78 -32.13
N ALA A 22 4.23 -3.85 -30.81
CA ALA A 22 3.23 -3.70 -29.72
C ALA A 22 3.74 -4.31 -28.39
N VAL A 23 4.82 -3.77 -27.84
CA VAL A 23 4.93 -3.74 -26.36
C VAL A 23 4.37 -2.40 -25.92
N LEU A 24 3.07 -2.19 -26.15
CA LEU A 24 2.35 -1.18 -25.38
C LEU A 24 2.28 -1.76 -23.99
N GLY A 25 3.09 -1.23 -23.07
CA GLY A 25 3.04 -1.63 -21.66
C GLY A 25 1.62 -1.44 -21.18
N ALA A 26 0.91 -2.54 -20.95
CA ALA A 26 -0.36 -2.52 -20.23
C ALA A 26 -0.03 -2.07 -18.80
N GLN A 27 -0.14 -0.77 -18.54
CA GLN A 27 -0.16 -0.30 -17.17
C GLN A 27 -1.49 -0.76 -16.57
N ALA A 28 -1.44 -1.38 -15.41
CA ALA A 28 -2.66 -1.73 -14.69
C ALA A 28 -3.46 -0.44 -14.44
N ALA A 29 -4.74 -0.48 -14.80
CA ALA A 29 -5.65 0.63 -14.54
C ALA A 29 -5.94 0.69 -13.03
N CYS A 30 -6.24 1.89 -12.53
CA CYS A 30 -6.53 2.13 -11.13
C CYS A 30 -7.84 2.88 -11.05
N TYR A 31 -8.78 2.38 -10.25
CA TYR A 31 -10.15 2.84 -10.22
C TYR A 31 -10.52 3.38 -8.85
N TYR A 32 -11.30 4.45 -8.82
CA TYR A 32 -12.04 4.88 -7.64
C TYR A 32 -13.17 3.89 -7.29
N PRO A 33 -13.71 3.92 -6.06
CA PRO A 33 -14.82 3.06 -5.65
C PRO A 33 -16.04 3.10 -6.56
N ASN A 34 -16.29 4.23 -7.21
CA ASN A 34 -17.37 4.39 -8.18
C ASN A 34 -17.05 3.83 -9.59
N GLY A 35 -15.87 3.25 -9.78
CA GLY A 35 -15.42 2.62 -11.03
C GLY A 35 -14.84 3.60 -12.07
N ILE A 36 -14.63 4.87 -11.73
CA ILE A 36 -13.92 5.82 -12.59
C ILE A 36 -12.43 5.48 -12.61
N ASP A 37 -11.84 5.44 -13.79
CA ASP A 37 -10.40 5.23 -13.97
C ASP A 37 -9.64 6.50 -13.56
N ARG A 38 -8.88 6.39 -12.48
CA ARG A 38 -8.08 7.47 -11.91
C ARG A 38 -6.99 7.93 -12.88
N ASN A 39 -6.37 7.00 -13.60
CA ASN A 39 -5.29 7.34 -14.55
C ASN A 39 -5.81 8.01 -15.83
N ALA A 40 -7.13 7.96 -16.08
CA ALA A 40 -7.75 8.68 -17.20
C ALA A 40 -8.00 10.16 -16.91
N GLU A 41 -7.96 10.59 -15.63
CA GLU A 41 -8.24 11.97 -15.24
C GLU A 41 -7.00 12.88 -15.35
N GLU A 42 -5.81 12.37 -15.02
CA GLU A 42 -4.56 13.14 -15.09
C GLU A 42 -3.37 12.29 -15.57
N GLU A 43 -2.98 12.47 -16.84
CA GLU A 43 -1.84 11.74 -17.43
C GLU A 43 -0.48 12.07 -16.77
N SER A 44 -0.38 13.24 -16.13
CA SER A 44 0.88 13.73 -15.57
C SER A 44 1.21 13.17 -14.19
N ASP A 45 0.32 12.36 -13.63
CA ASP A 45 0.36 11.91 -12.25
C ASP A 45 -0.17 10.49 -12.07
N PRO A 46 0.59 9.48 -12.54
CA PRO A 46 0.08 8.13 -12.63
C PRO A 46 0.00 7.45 -11.25
N TYR A 47 -1.10 6.75 -11.04
CA TYR A 47 -1.30 5.78 -9.96
C TYR A 47 -0.83 4.43 -10.46
N ARG A 48 -0.09 3.71 -9.61
CA ARG A 48 0.40 2.38 -9.93
C ARG A 48 0.01 1.40 -8.82
N PRO A 49 -0.24 0.13 -9.17
CA PRO A 49 -0.53 -0.90 -8.18
C PRO A 49 0.59 -1.01 -7.15
N CYS A 50 0.22 -1.24 -5.91
CA CYS A 50 1.14 -1.61 -4.85
C CYS A 50 1.66 -3.02 -5.11
N THR A 51 2.78 -3.12 -5.81
CA THR A 51 3.44 -4.40 -6.08
C THR A 51 4.46 -4.72 -4.99
N SER A 52 4.63 -6.01 -4.70
CA SER A 52 5.65 -6.53 -3.76
C SER A 52 7.11 -6.16 -4.00
N THR A 53 7.43 -5.50 -5.11
CA THR A 53 8.78 -5.03 -5.40
C THR A 53 9.04 -3.58 -4.97
N ASP A 54 7.99 -2.81 -4.66
CA ASP A 54 8.12 -1.45 -4.14
C ASP A 54 8.19 -1.50 -2.61
N SER A 55 9.30 -2.06 -2.12
CA SER A 55 9.83 -1.97 -0.76
C SER A 55 8.84 -1.68 0.38
N SER A 56 7.85 -2.55 0.62
CA SER A 56 7.29 -2.93 1.95
C SER A 56 6.04 -3.82 1.90
N SER A 57 5.41 -4.06 0.76
CA SER A 57 4.11 -4.76 0.72
C SER A 57 4.16 -6.03 -0.14
N SER A 58 4.41 -7.20 0.47
CA SER A 58 4.25 -8.51 -0.18
C SER A 58 2.81 -8.78 -0.62
N LEU A 59 2.33 -8.14 -1.68
CA LEU A 59 1.14 -8.49 -2.44
C LEU A 59 1.55 -8.69 -3.90
N SER A 60 1.33 -9.92 -4.34
CA SER A 60 1.73 -10.47 -5.64
C SER A 60 0.86 -9.88 -6.74
N SER A 61 1.42 -9.01 -7.56
CA SER A 61 0.81 -8.60 -8.83
C SER A 61 1.16 -9.63 -9.90
N THR A 62 0.45 -10.75 -9.91
CA THR A 62 0.34 -11.57 -11.12
C THR A 62 -0.83 -11.04 -11.93
N SER A 63 -0.63 -10.92 -13.23
CA SER A 63 -1.54 -10.25 -14.16
C SER A 63 -2.75 -11.11 -14.54
N ASN A 64 -3.29 -11.88 -13.61
CA ASN A 64 -4.46 -12.71 -13.82
C ASN A 64 -5.55 -12.18 -12.89
N GLU A 65 -6.45 -11.35 -13.42
CA GLU A 65 -7.53 -10.70 -12.67
C GLU A 65 -8.53 -11.73 -12.14
N THR A 66 -8.13 -12.47 -11.12
CA THR A 66 -9.03 -13.15 -10.22
C THR A 66 -9.40 -12.16 -9.12
N GLU A 67 -10.60 -12.28 -8.56
CA GLU A 67 -11.11 -11.39 -7.50
C GLU A 67 -10.22 -11.38 -6.22
N GLU A 68 -9.17 -12.20 -6.16
CA GLU A 68 -8.20 -12.22 -5.06
C GLU A 68 -6.86 -11.51 -5.37
N GLU A 69 -6.58 -11.12 -6.63
CA GLU A 69 -5.28 -10.58 -7.06
C GLU A 69 -5.22 -9.05 -7.19
N ALA A 70 -6.33 -8.34 -6.93
CA ALA A 70 -6.31 -6.88 -6.97
C ALA A 70 -5.44 -6.30 -5.85
N SER A 71 -4.94 -5.08 -6.06
CA SER A 71 -4.20 -4.34 -5.05
C SER A 71 -4.61 -2.87 -5.08
N MET A 72 -4.41 -2.20 -3.95
CA MET A 72 -4.50 -0.74 -3.91
C MET A 72 -3.46 -0.14 -4.86
N CYS A 73 -3.78 1.02 -5.42
CA CYS A 73 -2.87 1.80 -6.22
C CYS A 73 -2.49 3.07 -5.48
N CYS A 74 -1.19 3.37 -5.47
CA CYS A 74 -0.68 4.62 -4.91
C CYS A 74 -0.18 5.58 -6.00
N ARG A 75 -0.30 6.87 -5.73
CA ARG A 75 0.25 7.95 -6.54
C ARG A 75 1.78 7.88 -6.63
N THR A 76 2.34 7.81 -7.83
CA THR A 76 3.79 7.56 -7.97
C THR A 76 4.65 8.80 -8.11
N ARG A 77 4.08 9.94 -8.53
CA ARG A 77 4.85 11.18 -8.72
C ARG A 77 5.35 11.78 -7.41
N ASP A 78 4.54 11.66 -6.37
CA ASP A 78 4.82 12.21 -5.04
C ASP A 78 5.53 11.20 -4.13
N TRP A 79 5.87 10.02 -4.67
CA TRP A 79 6.50 8.91 -3.96
C TRP A 79 5.65 8.43 -2.78
N ASP A 80 4.34 8.28 -2.99
CA ASP A 80 3.49 7.68 -1.96
C ASP A 80 3.94 6.25 -1.70
N ASP A 81 4.22 5.97 -0.43
CA ASP A 81 4.63 4.65 0.02
C ASP A 81 3.40 3.75 0.17
N CYS A 82 3.45 2.60 -0.48
CA CYS A 82 2.47 1.54 -0.31
C CYS A 82 2.64 0.86 1.06
N ARG A 83 1.64 0.99 1.93
CA ARG A 83 1.64 0.35 3.24
C ARG A 83 1.11 -1.07 3.18
N SER A 84 1.49 -1.90 4.16
CA SER A 84 1.03 -3.29 4.28
C SER A 84 -0.47 -3.42 4.61
N ASP A 85 -1.09 -2.37 5.14
CA ASP A 85 -2.54 -2.26 5.37
C ASP A 85 -3.30 -1.81 4.12
N GLY A 86 -2.61 -1.61 2.99
CA GLY A 86 -3.18 -1.20 1.70
C GLY A 86 -3.41 0.31 1.57
N LEU A 87 -3.06 1.11 2.58
CA LEU A 87 -3.13 2.56 2.48
C LEU A 87 -1.87 3.13 1.81
N CYS A 88 -1.98 4.34 1.26
CA CYS A 88 -0.86 5.09 0.68
C CYS A 88 -0.38 6.14 1.69
N GLN A 89 0.91 6.46 1.71
CA GLN A 89 1.44 7.43 2.66
C GLN A 89 2.48 8.35 2.04
N VAL A 90 2.31 9.65 2.27
CA VAL A 90 3.27 10.69 1.87
C VAL A 90 3.34 11.77 2.95
N ASN A 91 4.55 12.17 3.35
CA ASN A 91 4.77 13.24 4.34
C ASN A 91 3.96 13.10 5.65
N ASN A 92 3.78 11.87 6.16
CA ASN A 92 2.95 11.51 7.32
C ASN A 92 1.43 11.65 7.13
N ILE A 93 0.95 11.96 5.93
CA ILE A 93 -0.47 11.91 5.60
C ILE A 93 -0.75 10.53 5.02
N THR A 94 -1.78 9.87 5.55
CA THR A 94 -2.21 8.54 5.07
C THR A 94 -3.47 8.71 4.23
N TRP A 95 -3.54 7.98 3.13
CA TRP A 95 -4.59 8.10 2.12
C TRP A 95 -5.22 6.74 1.82
N ARG A 96 -6.53 6.76 1.65
CA ARG A 96 -7.24 5.75 0.87
C ARG A 96 -7.36 6.27 -0.56
N GLU A 97 -6.65 5.65 -1.48
CA GLU A 97 -6.59 6.08 -2.88
C GLU A 97 -7.46 5.19 -3.79
N SER A 98 -6.90 4.65 -4.86
CA SER A 98 -7.57 3.86 -5.89
C SER A 98 -7.23 2.37 -5.78
N CYS A 99 -7.91 1.50 -6.54
CA CYS A 99 -7.63 0.07 -6.60
C CYS A 99 -7.61 -0.47 -8.02
N THR A 100 -6.86 -1.53 -8.29
CA THR A 100 -6.83 -2.16 -9.63
C THR A 100 -8.14 -2.84 -10.02
N ASP A 101 -8.99 -3.22 -9.07
CA ASP A 101 -10.32 -3.77 -9.37
C ASP A 101 -11.37 -2.66 -9.47
N LYS A 102 -11.89 -2.48 -10.69
CA LYS A 102 -12.94 -1.51 -11.02
C LYS A 102 -14.21 -1.68 -10.19
N THR A 103 -14.54 -2.90 -9.78
CA THR A 103 -15.75 -3.19 -9.01
C THR A 103 -15.56 -2.98 -7.51
N TRP A 104 -14.31 -2.81 -7.06
CA TRP A 104 -13.94 -2.71 -5.65
C TRP A 104 -14.45 -3.89 -4.82
N LYS A 105 -14.61 -5.08 -5.40
CA LYS A 105 -15.02 -6.29 -4.67
C LYS A 105 -13.83 -7.13 -4.23
N ALA A 106 -12.72 -7.02 -4.93
CA ALA A 106 -11.54 -7.80 -4.66
C ALA A 106 -11.00 -7.55 -3.25
N LYS A 107 -10.44 -8.61 -2.64
CA LYS A 107 -9.95 -8.57 -1.25
C LYS A 107 -8.85 -7.54 -1.07
N GLY A 108 -7.91 -7.42 -2.02
CA GLY A 108 -6.82 -6.45 -1.91
C GLY A 108 -7.20 -4.98 -2.07
N CYS A 109 -8.48 -4.64 -2.32
CA CYS A 109 -8.96 -3.25 -2.28
C CYS A 109 -9.50 -2.91 -0.88
N VAL A 110 -8.84 -2.00 -0.18
CA VAL A 110 -9.24 -1.53 1.16
C VAL A 110 -10.61 -0.86 1.14
N LYS A 111 -11.59 -1.42 1.84
CA LYS A 111 -12.99 -0.94 1.81
C LYS A 111 -13.28 0.30 2.67
N LEU A 112 -12.25 1.09 2.98
CA LEU A 112 -12.35 2.26 3.85
C LEU A 112 -12.83 3.49 3.07
N CYS A 113 -13.77 4.26 3.62
CA CYS A 113 -14.26 5.50 3.01
C CYS A 113 -14.81 5.36 1.57
N VAL A 114 -15.43 4.23 1.20
CA VAL A 114 -15.80 3.94 -0.19
C VAL A 114 -17.17 4.47 -0.63
N ASP A 115 -17.97 4.98 0.30
CA ASP A 115 -19.36 5.36 0.07
C ASP A 115 -19.55 6.87 -0.16
N GLY A 116 -20.71 7.24 -0.72
CA GLY A 116 -21.17 8.62 -0.80
C GLY A 116 -20.24 9.55 -1.59
N SER A 117 -19.99 10.75 -1.06
CA SER A 117 -19.14 11.79 -1.69
C SER A 117 -17.65 11.48 -1.71
N LEU A 118 -17.24 10.39 -1.05
CA LEU A 118 -15.85 9.94 -0.97
C LEU A 118 -15.52 8.91 -2.06
N ALA A 119 -16.54 8.32 -2.70
CA ALA A 119 -16.40 7.23 -3.67
C ALA A 119 -15.66 7.58 -4.97
N ASN A 120 -15.33 8.85 -5.19
CA ASN A 120 -14.71 9.37 -6.41
C ASN A 120 -13.48 10.24 -6.15
N LYS A 121 -12.80 10.02 -5.02
CA LYS A 121 -11.68 10.85 -4.56
C LYS A 121 -10.65 10.00 -3.84
N ASP A 122 -9.43 10.53 -3.79
CA ASP A 122 -8.41 10.14 -2.81
C ASP A 122 -8.78 10.78 -1.47
N VAL A 123 -8.79 9.98 -0.41
CA VAL A 123 -9.34 10.40 0.88
C VAL A 123 -8.26 10.34 1.94
N PRO A 124 -7.93 11.47 2.60
CA PRO A 124 -7.03 11.42 3.73
C PRO A 124 -7.75 10.72 4.88
N VAL A 125 -7.03 9.82 5.54
CA VAL A 125 -7.52 9.06 6.68
C VAL A 125 -6.64 9.35 7.89
N MET A 126 -7.28 9.37 9.06
CA MET A 126 -6.60 9.62 10.32
C MET A 126 -6.62 8.35 11.17
N GLN A 127 -5.46 7.95 11.67
CA GLN A 127 -5.36 6.87 12.64
C GLN A 127 -5.68 7.40 14.05
N CYS A 128 -6.58 6.73 14.74
CA CYS A 128 -6.91 6.98 16.14
C CYS A 128 -5.89 6.31 17.08
N ALA A 129 -5.92 6.67 18.37
CA ALA A 129 -5.04 6.11 19.38
C ALA A 129 -5.25 4.60 19.63
N ASP A 130 -6.42 4.06 19.27
CA ASP A 130 -6.76 2.64 19.34
C ASP A 130 -6.50 1.87 18.03
N GLU A 131 -5.72 2.49 17.13
CA GLU A 131 -5.32 1.98 15.81
C GLU A 131 -6.46 1.87 14.80
N SER A 132 -7.67 2.33 15.14
CA SER A 132 -8.78 2.46 14.20
C SER A 132 -8.56 3.66 13.25
N TRP A 133 -9.30 3.71 12.14
CA TRP A 133 -9.19 4.72 11.11
C TRP A 133 -10.49 5.50 10.94
N CYS A 134 -10.36 6.81 10.75
CA CYS A 134 -11.46 7.72 10.46
C CYS A 134 -11.22 8.43 9.12
N CYS A 135 -12.29 8.59 8.34
CA CYS A 135 -12.30 9.29 7.06
C CYS A 135 -12.30 10.81 7.26
N ALA A 136 -11.80 11.55 6.26
CA ALA A 136 -11.84 13.01 6.24
C ALA A 136 -13.24 13.61 6.51
N ASP A 137 -14.29 12.97 5.99
CA ASP A 137 -15.67 13.45 6.10
C ASP A 137 -16.45 12.79 7.27
N ASP A 138 -15.79 12.02 8.16
CA ASP A 138 -16.44 11.43 9.33
C ASP A 138 -16.69 12.51 10.42
N GLY A 139 -17.71 13.34 10.21
CA GLY A 139 -18.08 14.46 11.09
C GLY A 139 -17.65 15.81 10.53
N SER A 140 -17.29 16.76 11.41
CA SER A 140 -16.72 18.06 10.98
C SER A 140 -15.22 17.98 10.75
N ASN A 141 -14.55 16.98 11.33
CA ASN A 141 -13.15 16.62 11.10
C ASN A 141 -12.92 15.15 11.54
N PRO A 142 -11.90 14.45 11.02
CA PRO A 142 -11.63 13.05 11.39
C PRO A 142 -11.31 12.83 12.89
N ALA A 143 -10.87 13.86 13.63
CA ALA A 143 -10.62 13.74 15.06
C ALA A 143 -11.90 13.62 15.90
N ASP A 144 -13.02 14.17 15.42
CA ASP A 144 -14.32 13.98 16.05
C ASP A 144 -14.70 12.49 16.05
N CYS A 145 -14.48 11.79 14.94
CA CYS A 145 -14.70 10.34 14.81
C CYS A 145 -13.86 9.54 15.82
N CYS A 146 -12.57 9.87 15.97
CA CYS A 146 -11.72 9.23 16.98
C CYS A 146 -12.19 9.52 18.41
N SER A 147 -12.57 10.77 18.71
CA SER A 147 -13.02 11.16 20.05
C SER A 147 -14.32 10.45 20.48
N ARG A 148 -15.13 10.04 19.50
CA ARG A 148 -16.39 9.32 19.70
C ARG A 148 -16.24 7.80 19.65
N GLY A 149 -15.03 7.28 19.42
CA GLY A 149 -14.78 5.84 19.26
C GLY A 149 -15.50 5.26 18.05
N GLN A 150 -15.62 6.02 16.97
CA GLN A 150 -16.32 5.62 15.75
C GLN A 150 -15.38 5.15 14.63
N GLY A 151 -14.08 5.09 14.91
CA GLY A 151 -13.11 4.59 13.95
C GLY A 151 -13.35 3.12 13.59
N LYS A 152 -12.87 2.74 12.41
CA LYS A 152 -13.01 1.38 11.87
C LYS A 152 -11.65 0.75 11.69
N TRP A 153 -11.54 -0.57 11.86
CA TRP A 153 -10.29 -1.28 11.65
C TRP A 153 -10.25 -1.90 10.26
N ILE A 154 -9.04 -2.04 9.73
CA ILE A 154 -8.74 -2.79 8.51
C ILE A 154 -8.20 -4.15 8.97
N ASP A 155 -8.82 -5.24 8.56
CA ASP A 155 -8.33 -6.59 8.85
C ASP A 155 -7.25 -7.05 7.86
N ASP A 156 -6.74 -8.28 8.04
CA ASP A 156 -5.69 -8.83 7.19
C ASP A 156 -6.15 -8.99 5.73
N GLU A 157 -7.45 -9.24 5.52
CA GLU A 157 -8.11 -9.30 4.22
C GLU A 157 -8.52 -7.93 3.67
N LYS A 158 -8.04 -6.85 4.31
CA LYS A 158 -8.28 -5.45 3.92
C LYS A 158 -9.76 -5.06 3.96
N GLN A 159 -10.56 -5.81 4.69
CA GLN A 159 -11.96 -5.49 4.94
C GLN A 159 -12.08 -4.57 6.13
N VAL A 160 -13.15 -3.77 6.12
CA VAL A 160 -13.44 -2.83 7.19
C VAL A 160 -14.33 -3.49 8.23
N VAL A 161 -13.85 -3.53 9.47
CA VAL A 161 -14.55 -4.12 10.60
C VAL A 161 -14.78 -3.08 11.70
N THR A 162 -15.87 -3.24 12.45
CA THR A 162 -16.25 -2.34 13.56
C THR A 162 -15.78 -2.82 14.93
N THR A 163 -15.02 -3.91 14.96
CA THR A 163 -14.41 -4.48 16.16
C THR A 163 -12.93 -4.67 15.90
N ARG A 164 -12.08 -4.28 16.85
CA ARG A 164 -10.64 -4.47 16.74
C ARG A 164 -10.31 -5.94 16.43
N PRO A 165 -9.58 -6.25 15.35
CA PRO A 165 -9.16 -7.60 15.03
C PRO A 165 -8.33 -8.19 16.18
N THR A 166 -8.83 -9.25 16.81
CA THR A 166 -8.06 -10.08 17.74
C THR A 166 -7.11 -10.97 16.95
N GLY A 167 -5.95 -10.42 16.56
CA GLY A 167 -4.92 -11.15 15.80
C GLY A 167 -3.50 -10.64 15.97
N LEU A 168 -3.31 -9.42 16.47
CA LEU A 168 -1.99 -8.86 16.72
C LEU A 168 -1.54 -9.20 18.14
N VAL A 169 -0.96 -10.39 18.31
CA VAL A 169 -0.05 -10.62 19.44
C VAL A 169 1.09 -9.62 19.26
N ALA A 170 1.11 -8.56 20.06
CA ALA A 170 2.27 -7.71 20.20
C ALA A 170 3.46 -8.63 20.53
N VAL A 171 4.44 -8.73 19.62
CA VAL A 171 5.75 -9.26 19.97
C VAL A 171 6.31 -8.29 21.00
N SER A 172 6.11 -8.62 22.27
CA SER A 172 6.80 -7.96 23.37
C SER A 172 8.28 -8.24 23.21
N THR A 173 9.02 -7.27 22.68
CA THR A 173 10.47 -7.25 22.86
C THR A 173 10.74 -7.09 24.34
N VAL A 174 11.21 -8.19 24.94
CA VAL A 174 11.62 -8.27 26.34
C VAL A 174 12.72 -7.22 26.56
N ALA A 175 12.45 -6.21 27.38
CA ALA A 175 13.48 -5.30 27.85
C ALA A 175 14.45 -6.09 28.75
N VAL A 176 15.67 -6.37 28.26
CA VAL A 176 16.77 -6.82 29.11
C VAL A 176 17.36 -5.58 29.77
N ALA A 177 16.93 -5.29 31.00
CA ALA A 177 17.62 -4.38 31.88
C ALA A 177 18.87 -5.08 32.42
N GLU A 178 20.04 -4.75 31.89
CA GLU A 178 21.32 -5.15 32.47
C GLU A 178 21.74 -4.12 33.52
N SER A 179 21.49 -4.44 34.80
CA SER A 179 21.97 -3.66 35.93
C SER A 179 23.40 -4.07 36.27
N LYS A 180 24.37 -3.18 36.05
CA LYS A 180 25.72 -3.33 36.62
C LYS A 180 25.72 -2.93 38.10
N PRO A 181 26.22 -3.78 39.02
CA PRO A 181 26.53 -3.34 40.37
C PRO A 181 27.90 -2.64 40.37
N PHE A 182 27.96 -1.36 40.74
CA PHE A 182 29.23 -0.71 41.05
C PHE A 182 29.49 -0.79 42.55
N THR A 183 30.41 -1.67 42.89
CA THR A 183 30.90 -2.00 44.22
C THR A 183 31.62 -0.81 44.88
N THR A 184 31.21 -0.52 46.10
CA THR A 184 31.89 0.35 47.06
C THR A 184 33.26 -0.22 47.42
N GLY A 185 34.34 0.52 47.14
CA GLY A 185 35.70 0.19 47.55
C GLY A 185 36.36 1.38 48.23
N ALA A 186 36.36 1.40 49.56
CA ALA A 186 37.16 2.30 50.37
C ALA A 186 38.62 1.79 50.42
N THR A 187 39.61 2.65 50.19
CA THR A 187 40.96 2.45 50.74
C THR A 187 41.64 3.78 51.03
N SER A 188 42.10 3.89 52.27
CA SER A 188 42.92 4.92 52.91
C SER A 188 44.38 4.85 52.46
N GLN A 189 45.06 5.99 52.29
CA GLN A 189 46.49 6.22 52.64
C GLN A 189 46.85 7.69 52.33
N GLU A 190 47.26 8.47 53.33
CA GLU A 190 48.67 8.89 53.62
C GLU A 190 49.26 9.82 52.54
N ARG A 191 50.11 10.83 52.76
CA ARG A 191 50.73 11.54 53.88
C ARG A 191 51.80 12.44 53.21
N PHE A 192 51.94 13.70 53.65
CA PHE A 192 53.16 14.56 53.60
C PHE A 192 53.68 15.27 52.32
N GLY A 193 54.01 16.56 52.52
CA GLY A 193 55.15 17.31 51.95
C GLY A 193 54.86 18.02 50.63
N ILE A 194 55.11 19.32 50.43
CA ILE A 194 56.02 20.30 51.05
C ILE A 194 55.36 21.68 50.96
#